data_AF-A0A428MS30-F1
#
_entry.id   AF-A0A428MS30-F1
#
_cell.length_a   1.000
_cell.length_b   1.000
_cell.length_c   1.000
_cell.angle_alpha   90.00
_cell.angle_beta   90.00
_cell.angle_gamma   90.00
#
_symmetry.space_group_name_H-M   'P 1'
#
loop_
_entity.id
_entity.type
_entity.pdbx_description
1 polymer ?
#
loop_
_entity_poly.entity_id
_entity_poly.type
_entity_poly.pdbx_seq_one_letter_code
_entity_poly.pdbx_strand_id
1 'polypeptide(L)'
;IEPEVDINSTDKEKCEELLKAEILKHLDQLNSDDQVMLKLTIPTVANTYKELIEHPNVVRVVALSGGYEIEEANKKLKENNGLIASFSRALTQDLNVNQTDEEFNNQIGTAVNSIYDASIT
;
A
#
# COMPACT_ATOMS: atom_id res chain seq x y z
N ILE A 1 -7.05 -6.38 -7.00
CA ILE A 1 -7.06 -7.64 -6.19
C ILE A 1 -6.40 -7.31 -4.86
N GLU A 2 -7.03 -7.62 -3.73
CA GLU A 2 -6.57 -7.22 -2.39
C GLU A 2 -6.37 -8.41 -1.44
N PRO A 3 -5.29 -9.20 -1.62
CA PRO A 3 -4.94 -10.29 -0.71
C PRO A 3 -4.12 -9.74 0.47
N GLU A 4 -4.82 -9.20 1.47
CA GLU A 4 -4.20 -8.64 2.68
C GLU A 4 -3.49 -9.73 3.52
N VAL A 5 -2.27 -9.43 3.95
CA VAL A 5 -1.57 -10.16 5.02
C VAL A 5 -1.70 -9.33 6.31
N ASP A 6 -2.20 -9.94 7.39
CA ASP A 6 -2.34 -9.27 8.69
C ASP A 6 -0.98 -8.77 9.20
N ILE A 7 -0.91 -7.49 9.56
CA ILE A 7 0.31 -6.85 10.08
C ILE A 7 0.78 -7.46 11.41
N ASN A 8 -0.11 -8.14 12.14
CA ASN A 8 0.18 -8.78 13.43
C ASN A 8 0.53 -10.27 13.31
N SER A 9 0.53 -10.83 12.10
CA SER A 9 0.89 -12.23 11.90
C SER A 9 2.34 -12.48 12.33
N THR A 10 2.56 -13.54 13.11
CA THR A 10 3.91 -13.97 13.51
C THR A 10 4.74 -14.47 12.32
N ASP A 11 4.06 -14.92 11.26
CA ASP A 11 4.66 -15.44 10.04
C ASP A 11 4.53 -14.45 8.87
N LYS A 12 4.30 -13.16 9.15
CA LYS A 12 4.01 -12.12 8.14
C LYS A 12 4.99 -12.14 6.97
N GLU A 13 6.30 -12.10 7.22
CA GLU A 13 7.32 -12.14 6.17
C GLU A 13 7.18 -13.40 5.30
N LYS A 14 6.95 -14.56 5.92
CA LYS A 14 6.80 -15.81 5.18
C LYS A 14 5.52 -15.84 4.35
N CYS A 15 4.43 -15.31 4.88
CA CYS A 15 3.17 -15.15 4.15
C CYS A 15 3.36 -14.24 2.92
N GLU A 16 4.10 -13.14 3.06
CA GLU A 16 4.40 -12.20 1.98
C GLU A 16 5.24 -12.82 0.87
N GLU A 17 6.25 -13.61 1.22
CA GLU A 17 7.05 -14.37 0.25
C GLU A 17 6.17 -15.32 -0.58
N LEU A 18 5.34 -16.11 0.10
CA LEU A 18 4.44 -17.08 -0.55
C LEU A 18 3.40 -16.36 -1.42
N LEU A 19 2.82 -15.28 -0.90
CA LEU A 19 1.85 -14.47 -1.62
C LEU A 19 2.47 -13.88 -2.88
N LYS A 20 3.66 -13.28 -2.80
CA LYS A 20 4.38 -12.74 -3.95
C LYS A 20 4.59 -13.82 -5.02
N ALA A 21 5.09 -14.98 -4.60
CA ALA A 21 5.40 -16.08 -5.52
C ALA A 21 4.14 -16.58 -6.25
N GLU A 22 3.02 -16.73 -5.54
CA GLU A 22 1.77 -17.21 -6.15
C GLU A 22 1.13 -16.15 -7.05
N ILE A 23 1.18 -14.87 -6.66
CA ILE A 23 0.73 -13.77 -7.53
C ILE A 23 1.54 -13.77 -8.82
N LEU A 24 2.87 -13.82 -8.74
CA LEU A 24 3.73 -13.79 -9.93
C LEU A 24 3.41 -14.94 -10.89
N LYS A 25 3.27 -16.16 -10.36
CA LYS A 25 2.86 -17.35 -11.13
C LYS A 25 1.51 -17.18 -11.84
N HIS A 26 0.56 -16.50 -11.23
CA HIS A 26 -0.74 -16.21 -11.85
C HIS A 26 -0.66 -15.07 -12.87
N LEU A 27 0.17 -14.05 -12.61
CA LEU A 27 0.43 -12.97 -13.56
C LEU A 27 1.06 -13.49 -14.85
N ASP A 28 2.01 -14.44 -14.75
CA ASP A 28 2.69 -15.07 -15.90
C ASP A 28 1.73 -15.88 -16.80
N GLN A 29 0.50 -16.16 -16.33
CA GLN A 29 -0.53 -16.90 -17.08
C GLN A 29 -1.55 -15.98 -17.74
N LEU A 30 -1.53 -14.68 -17.44
CA LEU A 30 -2.42 -13.70 -18.04
C LEU A 30 -2.07 -13.45 -19.51
N ASN A 31 -3.06 -13.15 -20.35
CA ASN A 31 -2.77 -12.67 -21.70
C ASN A 31 -2.16 -11.27 -21.61
N SER A 32 -1.43 -10.83 -22.64
CA SER A 32 -0.79 -9.50 -22.68
C SER A 32 -1.77 -8.33 -22.43
N ASP A 33 -3.02 -8.54 -22.80
CA ASP A 33 -4.07 -7.51 -22.76
C ASP A 33 -4.83 -7.54 -21.42
N ASP A 34 -4.61 -8.57 -20.60
CA ASP A 34 -5.19 -8.70 -19.27
C ASP A 34 -4.32 -7.91 -18.27
N GLN A 35 -4.88 -6.85 -17.72
CA GLN A 35 -4.17 -5.91 -16.85
C GLN A 35 -4.82 -5.88 -15.47
N VAL A 36 -4.00 -5.91 -14.40
CA VAL A 36 -4.50 -5.90 -13.02
C VAL A 36 -3.83 -4.82 -12.17
N MET A 37 -4.52 -4.45 -11.10
CA MET A 37 -3.93 -3.71 -9.98
C MET A 37 -3.95 -4.58 -8.73
N LEU A 38 -2.87 -4.47 -7.95
CA LEU A 38 -2.69 -5.21 -6.71
C LEU A 38 -2.73 -4.24 -5.53
N LYS A 39 -3.52 -4.54 -4.51
CA LYS A 39 -3.54 -3.81 -3.24
C LYS A 39 -3.00 -4.73 -2.15
N LEU A 40 -1.82 -4.45 -1.64
CA LEU A 40 -1.08 -5.37 -0.76
C LEU A 40 -0.76 -4.69 0.58
N THR A 41 -0.54 -5.48 1.62
CA THR A 41 0.03 -4.98 2.88
C THR A 41 1.45 -4.46 2.62
N ILE A 42 1.87 -3.38 3.28
CA ILE A 42 3.27 -2.90 3.18
C ILE A 42 4.21 -4.02 3.68
N PRO A 43 5.18 -4.47 2.86
CA PRO A 43 5.94 -5.67 3.16
C PRO A 43 6.87 -5.49 4.34
N THR A 44 7.21 -6.59 5.00
CA THR A 44 8.17 -6.62 6.12
C THR A 44 9.58 -6.28 5.65
N VAL A 45 9.98 -6.85 4.50
CA VAL A 45 11.26 -6.57 3.85
C VAL A 45 11.04 -5.56 2.72
N ALA A 46 11.76 -4.45 2.77
CA ALA A 46 11.67 -3.39 1.78
C ALA A 46 11.88 -3.92 0.35
N ASN A 47 11.04 -3.46 -0.58
CA ASN A 47 11.03 -3.84 -2.00
C ASN A 47 10.68 -5.32 -2.28
N THR A 48 10.08 -6.05 -1.33
CA THR A 48 9.61 -7.43 -1.57
C THR A 48 8.78 -7.55 -2.85
N TYR A 49 7.88 -6.60 -3.11
CA TYR A 49 6.98 -6.63 -4.27
C TYR A 49 7.52 -5.96 -5.54
N LYS A 50 8.82 -5.66 -5.62
CA LYS A 50 9.40 -4.96 -6.79
C LYS A 50 9.16 -5.70 -8.11
N GLU A 51 9.30 -7.02 -8.12
CA GLU A 51 9.01 -7.85 -9.29
C GLU A 51 7.55 -7.75 -9.75
N LEU A 52 6.60 -7.60 -8.81
CA LEU A 52 5.19 -7.40 -9.14
C LEU A 52 4.94 -6.00 -9.72
N ILE A 53 5.64 -4.98 -9.20
CA ILE A 53 5.56 -3.60 -9.70
C ILE A 53 6.07 -3.50 -11.14
N GLU A 54 7.12 -4.25 -11.47
CA GLU A 54 7.75 -4.25 -12.79
C GLU A 54 7.07 -5.17 -13.80
N HIS A 55 6.10 -5.98 -13.37
CA HIS A 55 5.44 -6.97 -14.23
C HIS A 55 4.57 -6.29 -15.32
N PRO A 56 4.64 -6.71 -16.60
CA PRO A 56 3.95 -6.04 -17.71
C PRO A 56 2.41 -6.07 -17.63
N ASN A 57 1.85 -7.07 -16.94
CA ASN A 57 0.41 -7.18 -16.68
C ASN A 57 -0.07 -6.45 -15.41
N VAL A 58 0.83 -5.74 -14.71
CA VAL A 58 0.48 -4.98 -13.51
C VAL A 58 0.53 -3.48 -13.83
N VAL A 59 -0.64 -2.84 -13.79
CA VAL A 59 -0.77 -1.40 -14.01
C VAL A 59 -0.16 -0.62 -12.85
N ARG A 60 -0.44 -1.08 -11.62
CA ARG A 60 0.09 -0.52 -10.38
C ARG A 60 -0.06 -1.48 -9.21
N VAL A 61 0.89 -1.39 -8.29
CA VAL A 61 0.76 -1.93 -6.93
C VAL A 61 0.51 -0.77 -5.98
N VAL A 62 -0.52 -0.90 -5.17
CA VAL A 62 -0.90 0.06 -4.14
C VAL A 62 -0.88 -0.61 -2.76
N ALA A 63 -0.67 0.15 -1.69
CA ALA A 63 -0.52 -0.38 -0.35
C ALA A 63 -1.69 0.01 0.56
N LEU A 64 -2.25 -0.96 1.29
CA LEU A 64 -3.15 -0.69 2.42
C LEU A 64 -2.33 -0.39 3.68
N SER A 65 -2.86 0.43 4.60
CA SER A 65 -2.18 0.72 5.87
C SER A 65 -2.26 -0.45 6.86
N GLY A 66 -3.25 -1.34 6.72
CA GLY A 66 -3.34 -2.60 7.48
C GLY A 66 -3.54 -2.45 8.99
N GLY A 67 -3.80 -1.23 9.47
CA GLY A 67 -3.86 -0.92 10.90
C GLY A 67 -2.66 -0.14 11.44
N TYR A 68 -1.63 0.12 10.62
CA TYR A 68 -0.59 1.09 10.96
C TYR A 68 -1.18 2.51 11.03
N GLU A 69 -0.68 3.28 12.00
CA GLU A 69 -0.84 4.74 12.03
C GLU A 69 -0.21 5.38 10.79
N ILE A 70 -0.75 6.52 10.35
CA ILE A 70 -0.30 7.19 9.12
C ILE A 70 1.21 7.43 9.07
N GLU A 71 1.83 7.83 10.18
CA GLU A 71 3.27 8.10 10.26
C GLU A 71 4.10 6.83 10.03
N GLU A 72 3.71 5.72 10.66
CA GLU A 72 4.39 4.43 10.51
C GLU A 72 4.19 3.86 9.10
N ALA A 73 2.95 3.92 8.59
CA ALA A 73 2.63 3.49 7.24
C ALA A 73 3.44 4.27 6.20
N ASN A 74 3.52 5.59 6.32
CA ASN A 74 4.30 6.45 5.42
C ASN A 74 5.81 6.14 5.51
N LYS A 75 6.34 5.92 6.71
CA LYS A 75 7.75 5.56 6.89
C LYS A 75 8.10 4.26 6.17
N LYS A 76 7.29 3.21 6.38
CA LYS A 76 7.49 1.91 5.73
C LYS A 76 7.27 2.01 4.20
N LEU A 77 6.30 2.80 3.76
CA LEU A 77 6.01 2.99 2.33
C LEU A 77 7.22 3.58 1.59
N LYS A 78 7.87 4.60 2.16
CA LYS A 78 9.08 5.26 1.58
C LYS A 78 10.26 4.32 1.32
N GLU A 79 10.29 3.17 1.96
CA GLU A 79 11.35 2.17 1.77
C GLU A 79 11.09 1.29 0.52
N ASN A 80 9.91 1.40 -0.11
CA ASN A 80 9.45 0.58 -1.22
C ASN A 80 9.31 1.41 -2.50
N ASN A 81 10.30 1.31 -3.40
CA ASN A 81 10.34 2.10 -4.62
C ASN A 81 9.16 1.73 -5.55
N GLY A 82 8.43 2.75 -6.02
CA GLY A 82 7.29 2.56 -6.94
C GLY A 82 6.01 2.01 -6.32
N LEU A 83 5.98 1.77 -5.00
CA LEU A 83 4.78 1.38 -4.27
C LEU A 83 4.04 2.64 -3.79
N ILE A 84 2.75 2.77 -4.13
CA ILE A 84 1.94 3.95 -3.77
C ILE A 84 0.91 3.62 -2.69
N ALA A 85 0.48 4.60 -1.90
CA ALA A 85 -0.56 4.38 -0.89
C ALA A 85 -1.96 4.20 -1.51
N SER A 86 -2.77 3.38 -0.85
CA SER A 86 -4.23 3.29 -0.99
C SER A 86 -4.84 3.17 0.41
N PHE A 87 -4.68 4.24 1.18
CA PHE A 87 -5.10 4.31 2.58
C PHE A 87 -6.54 4.78 2.71
N SER A 88 -7.29 4.16 3.62
CA SER A 88 -8.64 4.58 4.02
C SER A 88 -8.62 5.24 5.39
N ARG A 89 -8.67 4.44 6.47
CA ARG A 89 -8.69 4.93 7.85
C ARG A 89 -7.50 5.85 8.16
N ALA A 90 -6.30 5.48 7.71
CA ALA A 90 -5.12 6.32 7.93
C ALA A 90 -5.21 7.70 7.25
N LEU A 91 -5.95 7.86 6.16
CA LEU A 91 -6.19 9.17 5.54
C LEU A 91 -7.12 10.06 6.39
N THR A 92 -8.05 9.45 7.14
CA THR A 92 -9.13 10.15 7.84
C THR A 92 -9.04 10.05 9.36
N GLN A 93 -7.94 9.55 9.92
CA GLN A 93 -7.86 9.13 11.32
C GLN A 93 -8.07 10.27 12.33
N ASP A 94 -7.66 11.49 11.98
CA ASP A 94 -7.78 12.67 12.85
C ASP A 94 -9.03 13.51 12.56
N LEU A 95 -9.80 13.16 11.51
CA LEU A 95 -10.99 13.88 11.12
C LEU A 95 -12.17 13.53 12.02
N ASN A 96 -12.95 14.54 12.41
CA ASN A 96 -14.16 14.34 13.20
C ASN A 96 -15.24 15.39 12.93
N VAL A 97 -16.48 15.06 13.29
CA VAL A 97 -17.68 15.87 12.96
C VAL A 97 -17.73 17.23 13.68
N ASN A 98 -16.92 17.43 14.73
CA ASN A 98 -16.94 18.67 15.52
C ASN A 98 -15.91 19.70 15.03
N GLN A 99 -15.12 19.37 14.01
CA GLN A 99 -14.13 20.27 13.44
C GLN A 99 -14.80 21.42 12.69
N THR A 100 -14.14 22.57 12.75
CA THR A 100 -14.41 23.63 11.79
C THR A 100 -13.93 23.22 10.39
N ASP A 101 -14.48 23.84 9.35
CA ASP A 101 -14.03 23.60 7.96
C ASP A 101 -12.53 23.84 7.79
N GLU A 102 -11.98 24.84 8.49
CA GLU A 102 -10.55 25.15 8.43
C GLU A 102 -9.70 24.03 9.06
N GLU A 103 -10.06 23.55 10.25
CA GLU A 103 -9.37 22.43 10.90
C GLU A 103 -9.44 21.15 10.06
N PHE A 104 -10.61 20.83 9.54
CA PHE A 104 -10.83 19.67 8.67
C PHE A 104 -9.92 19.75 7.43
N ASN A 105 -9.96 20.88 6.71
CA ASN A 105 -9.19 21.08 5.48
C ASN A 105 -7.67 21.03 5.75
N ASN A 106 -7.21 21.64 6.85
CA ASN A 106 -5.80 21.62 7.23
C ASN A 106 -5.32 20.21 7.57
N GLN A 107 -6.13 19.43 8.31
CA GLN A 107 -5.77 18.06 8.67
C GLN A 107 -5.76 17.11 7.48
N ILE A 108 -6.82 17.09 6.66
CA ILE A 108 -6.86 16.21 5.49
C ILE A 108 -5.78 16.62 4.48
N GLY A 109 -5.50 17.91 4.31
CA GLY A 109 -4.41 18.40 3.47
C GLY A 109 -3.03 17.94 3.96
N THR A 110 -2.80 17.97 5.27
CA THR A 110 -1.56 17.45 5.88
C THR A 110 -1.41 15.95 5.64
N ALA A 111 -2.48 15.17 5.86
CA ALA A 111 -2.48 13.74 5.60
C ALA A 111 -2.19 13.44 4.12
N VAL A 112 -2.89 14.10 3.19
CA VAL A 112 -2.69 13.95 1.73
C VAL A 112 -1.24 14.24 1.32
N ASN A 113 -0.67 15.36 1.77
CA ASN A 113 0.71 15.72 1.44
C ASN A 113 1.72 14.69 1.96
N SER A 114 1.55 14.23 3.21
CA SER A 114 2.45 13.23 3.81
C SER A 114 2.40 11.88 3.09
N ILE A 115 1.19 11.45 2.68
CA ILE A 115 0.97 10.21 1.94
C ILE A 115 1.53 10.34 0.52
N TYR A 116 1.35 11.50 -0.12
CA TYR A 116 1.91 11.79 -1.43
C TYR A 116 3.44 11.69 -1.39
N ASP A 117 4.10 12.38 -0.46
CA ASP A 117 5.55 12.35 -0.28
C ASP A 117 6.07 10.94 -0.04
N ALA A 118 5.29 10.09 0.62
CA ALA A 118 5.63 8.69 0.84
C ALA A 118 5.40 7.79 -0.39
N SER A 119 4.51 8.19 -1.31
CA SER A 119 4.11 7.40 -2.47
C SER A 119 4.94 7.67 -3.74
N ILE A 120 5.75 8.74 -3.75
CA ILE A 120 6.53 9.14 -4.93
C ILE A 120 8.00 8.75 -4.89
N THR A 121 8.38 7.88 -3.95
CA THR A 121 9.76 7.36 -3.80
C THR A 121 10.11 6.29 -4.82
#